data_AF-A0A3E0QWH6-F1
#
_entry.id   AF-A0A3E0QWH6-F1
#
_cell.length_a   1.000
_cell.length_b   1.000
_cell.length_c   1.000
_cell.angle_alpha   90.00
_cell.angle_beta   90.00
_cell.angle_gamma   90.00
#
_symmetry.space_group_name_H-M   'P 1'
#
loop_
_entity.id
_entity.type
_entity.pdbx_description
1 polymer ?
#
loop_
_entity_poly.entity_id
_entity_poly.type
_entity_poly.pdbx_seq_one_letter_code
_entity_poly.pdbx_strand_id
1 'polypeptide(L)'
;MFYNNTLRIYNAITGALQLTVASPYTIAELHEIQFEMQPGGNRMYFVHNDVAQHELLYDPSIPLWTLQPISFTSPPAAWVAGNYPSAVTFAGQRAWFGGSPNNQQTLWGSVVGQFSDMSLGTATASDAMAFNITKSGKIEWLSNAKNLLVGTENSEHIIFSNDGTQAIKPGTVDHEEQSEYGSYPLKPFRIGLYTFYLSQDRTKIRYMWYNYDEQGHISDDLTFIADGEFPSPIKNLIYQKKPDSLIWAVLDDGSFASCTYFKEGITNPIIGWHFHTITDGSVKDMCVIEVGEDSYLIRAVAKTVNGTQQITLEQYNPDELLDSMETVTHVVADNNITGVTMLAGKTVNVLADGAVHPDVTLDASGNGTINYDANNIKLGFKFSAISQTLPYIQPTQGGTNASWKKRPNKVGVRLYNSSIPLINGKRPPERSYDTDMDTPEPLITADVYAANLGYDEFGQVTVEQDLPIKLRFTAILGQMTASDL
;
A
#
# COMPACT_ATOMS: atom_id res chain seq x y z
N MET A 1 5.98 -13.26 -7.68
CA MET A 1 4.67 -13.07 -8.36
C MET A 1 4.06 -14.43 -8.62
N PHE A 2 2.88 -14.70 -8.06
CA PHE A 2 2.08 -15.86 -8.45
C PHE A 2 1.29 -15.54 -9.73
N TYR A 3 1.33 -16.43 -10.71
CA TYR A 3 0.69 -16.25 -12.02
C TYR A 3 0.41 -17.61 -12.67
N ASN A 4 -0.85 -17.91 -13.01
CA ASN A 4 -1.26 -19.14 -13.69
C ASN A 4 -0.60 -20.42 -13.12
N ASN A 5 -0.80 -20.69 -11.81
CA ASN A 5 -0.23 -21.85 -11.12
C ASN A 5 1.31 -21.92 -11.17
N THR A 6 1.98 -20.79 -11.36
CA THR A 6 3.44 -20.66 -11.25
C THR A 6 3.79 -19.54 -10.27
N LEU A 7 4.91 -19.70 -9.58
CA LEU A 7 5.57 -18.65 -8.83
C LEU A 7 6.79 -18.19 -9.60
N ARG A 8 6.78 -16.93 -10.04
CA ARG A 8 7.87 -16.26 -10.72
C ARG A 8 8.65 -15.40 -9.73
N ILE A 9 9.96 -15.56 -9.71
CA ILE A 9 10.88 -14.84 -8.83
C ILE A 9 11.70 -13.89 -9.68
N TYR A 10 11.70 -12.62 -9.31
CA TYR A 10 12.37 -11.55 -10.02
C TYR A 10 13.48 -10.97 -9.15
N ASN A 11 14.54 -10.48 -9.78
CA ASN A 11 15.53 -9.66 -9.10
C ASN A 11 14.92 -8.27 -8.86
N ALA A 12 14.93 -7.81 -7.61
CA ALA A 12 14.31 -6.54 -7.23
C ALA A 12 14.98 -5.29 -7.84
N ILE A 13 16.26 -5.36 -8.18
CA ILE A 13 17.04 -4.24 -8.73
C ILE A 13 16.93 -4.20 -10.25
N THR A 14 17.12 -5.36 -10.90
CA THR A 14 17.17 -5.41 -12.37
C THR A 14 15.82 -5.71 -13.01
N GLY A 15 14.82 -6.14 -12.23
CA GLY A 15 13.54 -6.63 -12.75
C GLY A 15 13.63 -7.95 -13.52
N ALA A 16 14.82 -8.56 -13.61
CA ALA A 16 15.02 -9.77 -14.39
C ALA A 16 14.40 -10.99 -13.73
N LEU A 17 13.63 -11.77 -14.50
CA LEU A 17 13.11 -13.07 -14.07
C LEU A 17 14.27 -14.03 -13.77
N GLN A 18 14.37 -14.48 -12.52
CA GLN A 18 15.39 -15.40 -12.05
C GLN A 18 14.93 -16.87 -12.15
N LEU A 19 13.68 -17.12 -11.75
CA LEU A 19 13.17 -18.48 -11.67
C LEU A 19 11.64 -18.49 -11.86
N THR A 20 11.15 -19.58 -12.46
CA THR A 20 9.73 -19.94 -12.44
C THR A 20 9.60 -21.33 -11.85
N VAL A 21 8.81 -21.46 -10.79
CA VAL A 21 8.48 -22.74 -10.15
C VAL A 21 6.97 -22.98 -10.24
N ALA A 22 6.55 -24.25 -10.22
CA ALA A 22 5.14 -24.58 -10.12
C ALA A 22 4.61 -24.14 -8.75
N SER A 23 3.41 -23.59 -8.72
CA SER A 23 2.71 -23.19 -7.51
C SER A 23 1.53 -24.14 -7.27
N PRO A 24 1.31 -24.60 -6.02
CA PRO A 24 0.15 -25.39 -5.67
C PRO A 24 -1.14 -24.54 -5.60
N TYR A 25 -1.02 -23.21 -5.59
CA TYR A 25 -2.14 -22.29 -5.43
C TYR A 25 -2.73 -21.89 -6.78
N THR A 26 -4.05 -21.90 -6.84
CA THR A 26 -4.84 -21.32 -7.94
C THR A 26 -4.91 -19.80 -7.80
N ILE A 27 -5.31 -19.11 -8.87
CA ILE A 27 -5.49 -17.65 -8.86
C ILE A 27 -6.56 -17.22 -7.84
N ALA A 28 -7.61 -18.03 -7.67
CA ALA A 28 -8.67 -17.76 -6.72
C ALA A 28 -8.15 -17.81 -5.28
N GLU A 29 -7.21 -18.69 -4.95
CA GLU A 29 -6.69 -18.85 -3.58
C GLU A 29 -5.67 -17.77 -3.20
N LEU A 30 -5.07 -17.06 -4.16
CA LEU A 30 -3.95 -16.14 -3.88
C LEU A 30 -4.26 -15.04 -2.86
N HIS A 31 -5.51 -14.60 -2.77
CA HIS A 31 -5.92 -13.55 -1.85
C HIS A 31 -6.13 -14.04 -0.41
N GLU A 32 -6.19 -15.35 -0.20
CA GLU A 32 -6.37 -15.98 1.11
C GLU A 32 -5.04 -16.49 1.69
N ILE A 33 -3.97 -16.48 0.90
CA ILE A 33 -2.64 -16.93 1.34
C ILE A 33 -2.07 -15.91 2.32
N GLN A 34 -1.77 -16.37 3.53
CA GLN A 34 -0.88 -15.63 4.43
C GLN A 34 0.51 -16.23 4.40
N PHE A 35 1.49 -15.39 4.68
CA PHE A 35 2.88 -15.81 4.73
C PHE A 35 3.66 -15.08 5.80
N GLU A 36 4.68 -15.73 6.36
CA GLU A 36 5.60 -15.11 7.31
C GLU A 36 7.03 -15.56 7.07
N MET A 37 7.95 -14.62 7.21
CA MET A 37 9.37 -14.90 7.11
C MET A 37 9.86 -15.51 8.42
N GLN A 38 10.51 -16.67 8.34
CA GLN A 38 11.19 -17.24 9.50
C GLN A 38 12.32 -16.29 9.95
N PRO A 39 12.58 -16.15 11.27
CA PRO A 39 13.63 -15.26 11.78
C PRO A 39 15.04 -15.48 11.20
N GLY A 40 15.32 -16.66 10.63
CA GLY A 40 16.59 -16.98 9.97
C GLY A 40 16.79 -16.34 8.59
N GLY A 41 15.75 -15.75 7.99
CA GLY A 41 15.88 -14.95 6.75
C GLY A 41 16.08 -15.76 5.45
N ASN A 42 16.01 -17.09 5.49
CA ASN A 42 16.15 -17.96 4.31
C ASN A 42 14.92 -18.84 4.01
N ARG A 43 13.87 -18.77 4.84
CA ARG A 43 12.64 -19.56 4.71
C ARG A 43 11.43 -18.66 4.93
N MET A 44 10.46 -18.77 4.03
CA MET A 44 9.16 -18.13 4.15
C MET A 44 8.08 -19.19 4.17
N TYR A 45 7.20 -19.16 5.18
CA TYR A 45 6.08 -20.09 5.29
C TYR A 45 4.85 -19.49 4.63
N PHE A 46 4.12 -20.30 3.87
CA PHE A 46 2.84 -20.01 3.26
C PHE A 46 1.78 -20.93 3.86
N VAL A 47 0.65 -20.35 4.22
CA VAL A 47 -0.48 -21.06 4.82
C VAL A 47 -1.77 -20.70 4.09
N HIS A 48 -2.63 -21.69 3.94
CA HIS A 48 -3.93 -21.61 3.25
C HIS A 48 -4.81 -22.74 3.79
N ASN A 49 -6.14 -22.59 3.77
CA ASN A 49 -7.03 -23.60 4.37
C ASN A 49 -7.10 -24.90 3.56
N ASP A 50 -7.04 -24.82 2.22
CA ASP A 50 -7.17 -25.98 1.33
C ASP A 50 -5.84 -26.62 0.90
N VAL A 51 -4.75 -25.87 0.97
CA VAL A 51 -3.42 -26.31 0.52
C VAL A 51 -2.55 -26.52 1.75
N ALA A 52 -1.88 -27.67 1.83
CA ALA A 52 -0.93 -27.95 2.91
C ALA A 52 0.10 -26.83 3.04
N GLN A 53 0.65 -26.61 4.23
CA GLN A 53 1.59 -25.51 4.44
C GLN A 53 2.86 -25.74 3.61
N HIS A 54 3.30 -24.69 2.90
CA HIS A 54 4.49 -24.73 2.04
C HIS A 54 5.55 -23.76 2.56
N GLU A 55 6.81 -24.06 2.28
CA GLU A 55 7.91 -23.13 2.46
C GLU A 55 8.58 -22.77 1.14
N LEU A 56 8.95 -21.50 1.00
CA LEU A 56 9.92 -21.05 0.00
C LEU A 56 11.28 -20.96 0.68
N LEU A 57 12.18 -21.86 0.28
CA LEU A 57 13.54 -21.96 0.78
C LEU A 57 14.51 -21.29 -0.20
N TYR A 58 15.38 -20.44 0.32
CA TYR A 58 16.58 -19.99 -0.37
C TYR A 58 17.80 -20.77 0.13
N ASP A 59 18.48 -21.48 -0.77
CA ASP A 59 19.77 -22.08 -0.48
C ASP A 59 20.89 -21.12 -0.90
N PRO A 60 21.68 -20.56 0.04
CA PRO A 60 22.77 -19.67 -0.31
C PRO A 60 23.98 -20.40 -0.94
N SER A 61 24.09 -21.72 -0.77
CA SER A 61 25.19 -22.53 -1.32
C SER A 61 24.99 -22.85 -2.80
N ILE A 62 23.73 -22.98 -3.22
CA ILE A 62 23.30 -23.09 -4.61
C ILE A 62 22.17 -22.07 -4.73
N PRO A 63 22.41 -20.85 -5.25
CA PRO A 63 21.48 -19.70 -5.18
C PRO A 63 20.19 -19.96 -5.96
N LEU A 64 19.36 -20.82 -5.39
CA LEU A 64 18.20 -21.43 -5.97
C LEU A 64 17.08 -21.35 -4.93
N TRP A 65 15.91 -21.01 -5.45
CA TRP A 65 14.69 -20.95 -4.68
C TRP A 65 13.90 -22.23 -4.91
N THR A 66 13.43 -22.85 -3.82
CA THR A 66 12.62 -24.06 -3.87
C THR A 66 11.33 -23.84 -3.10
N LEU A 67 10.19 -24.03 -3.76
CA LEU A 67 8.87 -24.07 -3.12
C LEU A 67 8.49 -25.53 -2.87
N GLN A 68 8.27 -25.90 -1.61
CA GLN A 68 7.98 -27.29 -1.23
C GLN A 68 7.04 -27.36 0.00
N PRO A 69 6.31 -28.47 0.22
CA PRO A 69 5.58 -28.68 1.46
C PRO A 69 6.50 -28.69 2.68
N ILE A 70 6.04 -28.14 3.80
CA ILE A 70 6.78 -28.20 5.07
C ILE A 70 6.73 -29.64 5.61
N SER A 71 7.88 -30.19 5.95
CA SER A 71 7.99 -31.51 6.61
C SER A 71 7.87 -31.36 8.12
N PHE A 72 6.65 -31.49 8.64
CA PHE A 72 6.39 -31.41 10.08
C PHE A 72 6.72 -32.72 10.81
N THR A 73 7.34 -32.60 11.98
CA THR A 73 7.43 -33.70 12.96
C THR A 73 6.15 -33.73 13.79
N SER A 74 5.44 -34.86 13.81
CA SER A 74 4.19 -35.05 14.57
C SER A 74 3.13 -33.97 14.32
N PRO A 75 2.72 -33.71 13.06
CA PRO A 75 1.72 -32.68 12.76
C PRO A 75 0.40 -32.94 13.51
N PRO A 76 -0.32 -31.89 13.95
CA PRO A 76 -1.64 -32.04 14.54
C PRO A 76 -2.58 -32.85 13.66
N ALA A 77 -3.31 -33.81 14.24
CA ALA A 77 -4.23 -34.68 13.49
C ALA A 77 -5.36 -33.92 12.76
N ALA A 78 -5.63 -32.68 13.18
CA ALA A 78 -6.57 -31.78 12.52
C ALA A 78 -6.08 -31.30 11.14
N TRP A 79 -4.77 -31.28 10.88
CA TRP A 79 -4.19 -30.77 9.65
C TRP A 79 -4.29 -31.80 8.53
N VAL A 80 -5.42 -31.75 7.83
CA VAL A 80 -5.76 -32.59 6.68
C VAL A 80 -6.22 -31.71 5.52
N ALA A 81 -6.37 -32.30 4.33
CA ALA A 81 -6.87 -31.60 3.15
C ALA A 81 -8.19 -30.86 3.44
N GLY A 82 -8.25 -29.57 3.11
CA GLY A 82 -9.40 -28.70 3.42
C GLY A 82 -9.49 -28.25 4.89
N ASN A 83 -8.51 -28.59 5.74
CA ASN A 83 -8.48 -28.20 7.14
C ASN A 83 -7.10 -27.76 7.65
N TYR A 84 -6.31 -27.10 6.80
CA TYR A 84 -5.04 -26.52 7.20
C TYR A 84 -5.23 -25.14 7.85
N PRO A 85 -4.30 -24.69 8.73
CA PRO A 85 -4.30 -23.33 9.26
C PRO A 85 -4.10 -22.28 8.16
N SER A 86 -4.71 -21.10 8.33
CA SER A 86 -4.62 -19.95 7.41
C SER A 86 -3.84 -18.76 7.97
N ALA A 87 -3.45 -18.80 9.24
CA ALA A 87 -2.64 -17.75 9.87
C ALA A 87 -1.35 -18.33 10.45
N VAL A 88 -0.26 -17.57 10.31
CA VAL A 88 1.07 -17.95 10.82
C VAL A 88 1.84 -16.74 11.34
N THR A 89 2.54 -16.90 12.46
CA THR A 89 3.52 -15.92 12.95
C THR A 89 4.64 -16.59 13.76
N PHE A 90 5.73 -15.88 14.02
CA PHE A 90 6.80 -16.37 14.89
C PHE A 90 6.92 -15.49 16.14
N ALA A 91 6.78 -16.09 17.32
CA ALA A 91 6.83 -15.40 18.60
C ALA A 91 7.39 -16.32 19.70
N GLY A 92 8.23 -15.78 20.58
CA GLY A 92 8.79 -16.54 21.72
C GLY A 92 9.58 -17.80 21.30
N GLN A 93 10.31 -17.73 20.18
CA GLN A 93 11.00 -18.87 19.56
C GLN A 93 10.09 -20.04 19.16
N ARG A 94 8.80 -19.79 18.91
CA ARG A 94 7.84 -20.77 18.38
C ARG A 94 7.25 -20.26 17.06
N ALA A 95 6.89 -21.20 16.20
CA ALA A 95 5.97 -20.95 15.10
C ALA A 95 4.56 -21.15 15.63
N TRP A 96 3.70 -20.16 15.39
CA TRP A 96 2.30 -20.17 15.78
C TRP A 96 1.44 -20.29 14.54
N PHE A 97 0.47 -21.21 14.59
CA PHE A 97 -0.48 -21.47 13.51
C PHE A 97 -1.91 -21.38 14.04
N GLY A 98 -2.87 -20.97 13.21
CA GLY A 98 -4.29 -20.92 13.59
C GLY A 98 -5.23 -20.79 12.39
N GLY A 99 -6.53 -20.81 12.65
CA GLY A 99 -7.54 -20.45 11.65
C GLY A 99 -7.97 -21.56 10.70
N SER A 100 -7.81 -22.83 11.04
CA SER A 100 -8.32 -23.93 10.20
C SER A 100 -9.85 -24.05 10.26
N PRO A 101 -10.56 -24.39 9.17
CA PRO A 101 -12.02 -24.31 9.04
C PRO A 101 -12.83 -25.14 10.07
N ASN A 102 -12.35 -26.31 10.47
CA ASN A 102 -13.00 -27.18 11.47
C ASN A 102 -12.46 -26.98 12.90
N ASN A 103 -11.38 -26.20 13.05
CA ASN A 103 -10.72 -25.91 14.31
C ASN A 103 -10.43 -24.40 14.37
N GLN A 104 -11.49 -23.61 14.19
CA GLN A 104 -11.45 -22.17 13.93
C GLN A 104 -10.78 -21.36 15.05
N GLN A 105 -10.95 -21.82 16.29
CA GLN A 105 -10.47 -21.16 17.51
C GLN A 105 -9.15 -21.74 18.03
N THR A 106 -8.61 -22.76 17.34
CA THR A 106 -7.42 -23.47 17.82
C THR A 106 -6.15 -22.77 17.34
N LEU A 107 -5.27 -22.48 18.29
CA LEU A 107 -3.90 -22.06 18.12
C LEU A 107 -2.97 -23.24 18.36
N TRP A 108 -1.98 -23.42 17.49
CA TRP A 108 -0.90 -24.39 17.68
C TRP A 108 0.44 -23.68 17.75
N GLY A 109 1.25 -24.00 18.76
CA GLY A 109 2.62 -23.53 18.90
C GLY A 109 3.60 -24.69 18.73
N SER A 110 4.60 -24.53 17.84
CA SER A 110 5.69 -25.51 17.65
C SER A 110 6.57 -25.63 18.89
N VAL A 111 7.38 -26.69 18.99
CA VAL A 111 8.47 -26.80 19.96
C VAL A 111 9.38 -25.56 19.88
N VAL A 112 9.85 -25.09 21.04
CA VAL A 112 10.75 -23.93 21.14
C VAL A 112 12.04 -24.19 20.34
N GLY A 113 12.36 -23.28 19.42
CA GLY A 113 13.54 -23.35 18.56
C GLY A 113 13.45 -24.36 17.41
N GLN A 114 12.38 -25.15 17.33
CA GLN A 114 12.14 -26.14 16.27
C GLN A 114 10.78 -25.86 15.61
N PHE A 115 10.78 -24.97 14.61
CA PHE A 115 9.55 -24.40 14.05
C PHE A 115 8.64 -25.37 13.29
N SER A 116 9.19 -26.50 12.82
CA SER A 116 8.44 -27.57 12.15
C SER A 116 8.16 -28.77 13.05
N ASP A 117 8.51 -28.72 14.34
CA ASP A 117 8.22 -29.79 15.29
C ASP A 117 6.97 -29.46 16.10
N MET A 118 5.92 -30.26 15.93
CA MET A 118 4.62 -30.12 16.58
C MET A 118 4.37 -31.21 17.64
N SER A 119 5.43 -31.89 18.09
CA SER A 119 5.33 -32.95 19.09
C SER A 119 4.84 -32.44 20.45
N LEU A 120 3.65 -32.90 20.85
CA LEU A 120 3.12 -32.67 22.19
C LEU A 120 3.96 -33.49 23.18
N GLY A 121 4.60 -32.81 24.13
CA GLY A 121 5.41 -33.44 25.18
C GLY A 121 4.65 -33.59 26.51
N THR A 122 5.38 -33.58 27.62
CA THR A 122 4.84 -33.72 28.98
C THR A 122 4.50 -32.38 29.63
N ALA A 123 4.09 -31.39 28.82
CA ALA A 123 3.76 -30.02 29.23
C ALA A 123 4.95 -29.22 29.82
N THR A 124 6.15 -29.44 29.29
CA THR A 124 7.32 -28.63 29.61
C THR A 124 7.30 -27.30 28.86
N ALA A 125 8.13 -26.33 29.29
CA ALA A 125 8.20 -25.01 28.67
C ALA A 125 8.64 -25.03 27.19
N SER A 126 9.29 -26.11 26.74
CA SER A 126 9.77 -26.28 25.36
C SER A 126 8.78 -27.00 24.45
N ASP A 127 7.83 -27.77 24.99
CA ASP A 127 7.00 -28.68 24.21
C ASP A 127 6.01 -27.94 23.31
N ALA A 128 5.62 -28.54 22.18
CA ALA A 128 4.55 -27.99 21.35
C ALA A 128 3.23 -27.94 22.13
N MET A 129 2.32 -27.08 21.69
CA MET A 129 1.04 -26.88 22.35
C MET A 129 -0.11 -26.68 21.36
N ALA A 130 -1.31 -27.02 21.81
CA ALA A 130 -2.57 -26.65 21.18
C ALA A 130 -3.44 -25.96 22.25
N PHE A 131 -4.00 -24.81 21.91
CA PHE A 131 -4.82 -23.99 22.80
C PHE A 131 -6.06 -23.52 22.05
N ASN A 132 -7.23 -23.54 22.70
CA ASN A 132 -8.46 -23.02 22.12
C ASN A 132 -8.80 -21.68 22.77
N ILE A 133 -8.96 -20.64 21.95
CA ILE A 133 -9.56 -19.39 22.39
C ILE A 133 -11.02 -19.66 22.77
N THR A 134 -11.44 -19.29 23.99
CA THR A 134 -12.80 -19.55 24.48
C THR A 134 -13.75 -18.41 24.10
N LYS A 135 -13.74 -17.98 22.84
CA LYS A 135 -14.63 -16.95 22.26
C LYS A 135 -14.96 -17.32 20.81
N SER A 136 -16.19 -17.05 20.38
CA SER A 136 -16.64 -17.35 19.01
C SER A 136 -15.90 -16.51 17.97
N GLY A 137 -15.52 -17.14 16.86
CA GLY A 137 -14.84 -16.49 15.73
C GLY A 137 -13.66 -17.32 15.24
N LYS A 138 -13.48 -17.35 13.91
CA LYS A 138 -12.29 -17.94 13.30
C LYS A 138 -11.10 -17.03 13.53
N ILE A 139 -9.94 -17.61 13.82
CA ILE A 139 -8.66 -16.88 13.83
C ILE A 139 -8.34 -16.48 12.39
N GLU A 140 -8.25 -15.17 12.17
CA GLU A 140 -8.04 -14.58 10.84
C GLU A 140 -6.59 -14.13 10.64
N TRP A 141 -5.90 -13.70 11.69
CA TRP A 141 -4.48 -13.36 11.60
C TRP A 141 -3.77 -13.50 12.95
N LEU A 142 -2.44 -13.60 12.89
CA LEU A 142 -1.55 -13.63 14.06
C LEU A 142 -0.46 -12.57 13.89
N SER A 143 -0.13 -11.86 14.96
CA SER A 143 0.95 -10.88 14.95
C SER A 143 1.74 -10.89 16.23
N ASN A 144 3.07 -10.93 16.11
CA ASN A 144 3.96 -10.79 17.25
C ASN A 144 4.19 -9.31 17.55
N ALA A 145 3.70 -8.79 18.68
CA ALA A 145 3.97 -7.44 19.16
C ALA A 145 4.63 -7.50 20.55
N LYS A 146 4.23 -6.64 21.49
CA LYS A 146 4.60 -6.80 22.90
C LYS A 146 4.07 -8.13 23.46
N ASN A 147 2.84 -8.47 23.08
CA ASN A 147 2.19 -9.75 23.29
C ASN A 147 1.93 -10.41 21.93
N LEU A 148 1.65 -11.70 21.92
CA LEU A 148 1.14 -12.37 20.72
C LEU A 148 -0.32 -11.92 20.53
N LEU A 149 -0.57 -11.17 19.48
CA LEU A 149 -1.88 -10.65 19.10
C LEU A 149 -2.56 -11.63 18.14
N VAL A 150 -3.86 -11.82 18.35
CA VAL A 150 -4.70 -12.71 17.56
C VAL A 150 -5.93 -11.95 17.14
N GLY A 151 -6.10 -11.75 15.84
CA GLY A 151 -7.34 -11.24 15.28
C GLY A 151 -8.26 -12.41 14.97
N THR A 152 -9.48 -12.34 15.48
CA THR A 152 -10.55 -13.25 15.10
C THR A 152 -11.62 -12.49 14.33
N GLU A 153 -12.51 -13.22 13.67
CA GLU A 153 -13.64 -12.67 12.92
C GLU A 153 -14.43 -11.61 13.73
N ASN A 154 -14.59 -11.80 15.04
CA ASN A 154 -15.45 -10.95 15.89
C ASN A 154 -14.68 -10.08 16.89
N SER A 155 -13.47 -10.47 17.29
CA SER A 155 -12.71 -9.75 18.32
C SER A 155 -11.20 -9.96 18.21
N GLU A 156 -10.44 -9.05 18.83
CA GLU A 156 -8.99 -9.13 18.93
C GLU A 156 -8.56 -9.49 20.35
N HIS A 157 -7.58 -10.40 20.44
CA HIS A 157 -7.13 -10.99 21.69
C HIS A 157 -5.61 -10.89 21.84
N ILE A 158 -5.14 -10.90 23.09
CA ILE A 158 -3.75 -11.18 23.42
C ILE A 158 -3.62 -12.61 23.93
N ILE A 159 -2.50 -13.25 23.63
CA ILE A 159 -2.09 -14.52 24.25
C ILE A 159 -0.97 -14.23 25.24
N PHE A 160 -1.12 -14.75 26.46
CA PHE A 160 -0.18 -14.54 27.55
C PHE A 160 -0.06 -15.80 28.43
N SER A 161 0.85 -15.76 29.41
CA SER A 161 0.95 -16.80 30.44
C SER A 161 0.29 -16.30 31.73
N ASN A 162 -0.65 -17.08 32.28
CA ASN A 162 -1.32 -16.78 33.54
C ASN A 162 -0.49 -17.13 34.79
N ASP A 163 0.72 -17.70 34.62
CA ASP A 163 1.55 -18.21 35.72
C ASP A 163 2.60 -17.22 36.26
N GLY A 164 2.59 -15.97 35.80
CA GLY A 164 3.53 -14.93 36.24
C GLY A 164 4.99 -15.13 35.77
N THR A 165 5.33 -16.27 35.15
CA THR A 165 6.70 -16.59 34.70
C THR A 165 7.03 -16.11 33.28
N GLN A 166 6.11 -15.33 32.66
CA GLN A 166 6.19 -14.75 31.31
C GLN A 166 6.34 -15.77 30.16
N ALA A 167 6.78 -17.00 30.42
CA ALA A 167 6.93 -18.03 29.42
C ALA A 167 5.60 -18.72 29.13
N ILE A 168 5.14 -18.63 27.88
CA ILE A 168 3.95 -19.35 27.40
C ILE A 168 4.32 -20.83 27.23
N LYS A 169 3.67 -21.71 27.99
CA LYS A 169 3.85 -23.17 27.95
C LYS A 169 2.49 -23.89 27.99
N PRO A 170 2.43 -25.18 27.64
CA PRO A 170 1.20 -25.95 27.79
C PRO A 170 0.68 -25.88 29.24
N GLY A 171 -0.60 -25.55 29.41
CA GLY A 171 -1.27 -25.48 30.71
C GLY A 171 -1.27 -24.11 31.39
N THR A 172 -0.46 -23.14 30.95
CA THR A 172 -0.47 -21.76 31.50
C THR A 172 -0.80 -20.70 30.45
N VAL A 173 -0.89 -21.11 29.18
CA VAL A 173 -1.39 -20.27 28.10
C VAL A 173 -2.84 -19.88 28.37
N ASP A 174 -3.10 -18.58 28.27
CA ASP A 174 -4.42 -18.00 28.37
C ASP A 174 -4.57 -16.85 27.37
N HIS A 175 -5.79 -16.35 27.23
CA HIS A 175 -6.14 -15.26 26.33
C HIS A 175 -7.00 -14.21 27.03
N GLU A 176 -6.90 -12.98 26.56
CA GLU A 176 -7.74 -11.87 27.01
C GLU A 176 -8.18 -11.05 25.81
N GLU A 177 -9.49 -10.79 25.75
CA GLU A 177 -10.08 -9.93 24.72
C GLU A 177 -9.66 -8.48 24.95
N GLN A 178 -9.24 -7.79 23.89
CA GLN A 178 -8.80 -6.40 23.92
C GLN A 178 -9.79 -5.48 23.21
N SER A 179 -10.42 -5.96 22.15
CA SER A 179 -11.47 -5.25 21.43
C SER A 179 -12.41 -6.22 20.71
N GLU A 180 -13.62 -5.75 20.39
CA GLU A 180 -14.67 -6.53 19.70
C GLU A 180 -15.03 -5.88 18.35
N TYR A 181 -14.01 -5.46 17.59
CA TYR A 181 -14.22 -4.84 16.27
C TYR A 181 -14.28 -5.86 15.14
N GLY A 182 -13.61 -7.00 15.31
CA GLY A 182 -13.54 -8.04 14.31
C GLY A 182 -12.52 -7.74 13.22
N SER A 183 -11.98 -8.80 12.65
CA SER A 183 -10.84 -8.75 11.76
C SER A 183 -11.09 -9.48 10.45
N TYR A 184 -10.59 -8.91 9.35
CA TYR A 184 -10.54 -9.59 8.05
C TYR A 184 -9.27 -10.49 7.96
N PRO A 185 -9.28 -11.62 7.22
CA PRO A 185 -8.13 -12.53 6.97
C PRO A 185 -6.91 -11.94 6.24
N LEU A 186 -6.55 -10.69 6.51
CA LEU A 186 -5.36 -10.06 6.00
C LEU A 186 -4.29 -9.99 7.08
N LYS A 187 -3.08 -10.42 6.74
CA LYS A 187 -1.95 -10.34 7.66
C LYS A 187 -1.67 -8.88 8.05
N PRO A 188 -1.62 -8.55 9.35
CA PRO A 188 -1.33 -7.20 9.80
C PRO A 188 0.14 -6.84 9.60
N PHE A 189 0.42 -5.55 9.47
CA PHE A 189 1.77 -5.01 9.46
C PHE A 189 2.00 -4.11 10.68
N ARG A 190 3.27 -3.82 10.98
CA ARG A 190 3.66 -3.02 12.15
C ARG A 190 4.40 -1.76 11.75
N ILE A 191 4.07 -0.66 12.41
CA ILE A 191 4.83 0.59 12.37
C ILE A 191 5.17 0.96 13.82
N GLY A 192 6.45 0.88 14.18
CA GLY A 192 6.88 1.04 15.57
C GLY A 192 6.21 0.02 16.49
N LEU A 193 5.45 0.50 17.49
CA LEU A 193 4.70 -0.32 18.45
C LEU A 193 3.23 -0.58 18.04
N TYR A 194 2.79 -0.03 16.92
CA TYR A 194 1.41 -0.11 16.44
C TYR A 194 1.27 -1.27 15.45
N THR A 195 0.23 -2.07 15.61
CA THR A 195 -0.15 -3.15 14.70
C THR A 195 -1.38 -2.73 13.92
N PHE A 196 -1.25 -2.63 12.60
CA PHE A 196 -2.32 -2.22 11.69
C PHE A 196 -3.01 -3.45 11.12
N TYR A 197 -4.34 -3.47 11.16
CA TYR A 197 -5.18 -4.56 10.67
C TYR A 197 -6.42 -4.00 9.99
N LEU A 198 -7.06 -4.84 9.17
CA LEU A 198 -8.28 -4.49 8.46
C LEU A 198 -9.48 -5.09 9.23
N SER A 199 -10.52 -4.29 9.44
CA SER A 199 -11.77 -4.78 10.03
C SER A 199 -12.48 -5.76 9.09
N GLN A 200 -13.35 -6.61 9.65
CA GLN A 200 -14.07 -7.64 8.89
C GLN A 200 -14.85 -7.10 7.69
N ASP A 201 -15.40 -5.89 7.79
CA ASP A 201 -16.17 -5.23 6.72
C ASP A 201 -15.32 -4.71 5.55
N ARG A 202 -13.98 -4.75 5.69
CA ARG A 202 -13.00 -4.24 4.72
C ARG A 202 -13.10 -2.74 4.44
N THR A 203 -13.76 -1.98 5.33
CA THR A 203 -13.89 -0.52 5.18
C THR A 203 -13.00 0.25 6.15
N LYS A 204 -12.71 -0.32 7.33
CA LYS A 204 -11.92 0.35 8.36
C LYS A 204 -10.52 -0.24 8.49
N ILE A 205 -9.52 0.61 8.36
CA ILE A 205 -8.16 0.26 8.74
C ILE A 205 -7.98 0.68 10.18
N ARG A 206 -7.69 -0.29 11.04
CA ARG A 206 -7.51 -0.08 12.47
C ARG A 206 -6.05 -0.25 12.84
N TYR A 207 -5.62 0.45 13.88
CA TYR A 207 -4.31 0.23 14.48
C TYR A 207 -4.43 0.06 15.98
N MET A 208 -3.71 -0.92 16.50
CA MET A 208 -3.69 -1.22 17.93
C MET A 208 -2.32 -1.11 18.56
N TRP A 209 -2.27 -0.65 19.81
CA TRP A 209 -1.04 -0.53 20.59
C TRP A 209 -1.33 -0.73 22.07
N TYR A 210 -0.29 -1.11 22.81
CA TYR A 210 -0.38 -1.25 24.25
C TYR A 210 -0.40 0.12 24.94
N ASN A 211 -1.44 0.40 25.70
CA ASN A 211 -1.57 1.58 26.56
C ASN A 211 -1.24 1.21 28.02
N TYR A 212 -0.35 1.98 28.65
CA TYR A 212 0.09 1.71 30.02
C TYR A 212 -0.90 2.16 31.10
N ASP A 213 -1.70 3.19 30.82
CA ASP A 213 -2.68 3.73 31.76
C ASP A 213 -3.90 2.80 31.84
N GLU A 214 -4.36 2.30 30.69
CA GLU A 214 -5.46 1.32 30.61
C GLU A 214 -4.99 -0.12 30.83
N GLN A 215 -3.67 -0.37 30.83
CA GLN A 215 -3.06 -1.69 30.95
C GLN A 215 -3.58 -2.72 29.92
N GLY A 216 -3.90 -2.25 28.71
CA GLY A 216 -4.45 -3.07 27.63
C GLY A 216 -4.10 -2.53 26.25
N HIS A 217 -4.46 -3.28 25.22
CA HIS A 217 -4.34 -2.86 23.83
C HIS A 217 -5.59 -2.06 23.42
N ILE A 218 -5.38 -0.82 23.00
CA ILE A 218 -6.43 0.03 22.43
C ILE A 218 -6.36 -0.07 20.91
N SER A 219 -7.51 0.02 20.24
CA SER A 219 -7.63 0.03 18.78
C SER A 219 -8.41 1.24 18.27
N ASP A 220 -7.76 2.06 17.45
CA ASP A 220 -8.30 3.26 16.81
C ASP A 220 -8.51 3.06 15.31
N ASP A 221 -9.38 3.88 14.72
CA ASP A 221 -9.69 3.89 13.29
C ASP A 221 -8.82 4.92 12.52
N LEU A 222 -7.94 4.43 11.64
CA LEU A 222 -7.11 5.26 10.74
C LEU A 222 -7.94 5.91 9.63
N THR A 223 -9.02 5.26 9.21
CA THR A 223 -9.90 5.70 8.11
C THR A 223 -10.95 6.69 8.56
N PHE A 224 -11.01 7.03 9.86
CA PHE A 224 -12.05 7.91 10.43
C PHE A 224 -12.21 9.24 9.66
N ILE A 225 -11.11 9.86 9.21
CA ILE A 225 -11.15 11.14 8.47
C ILE A 225 -11.60 10.97 7.02
N ALA A 226 -11.42 9.78 6.44
CA ALA A 226 -11.76 9.45 5.06
C ALA A 226 -12.94 8.47 4.97
N ASP A 227 -13.82 8.50 5.99
CA ASP A 227 -14.94 7.59 6.06
C ASP A 227 -15.92 7.85 4.91
N GLY A 228 -16.32 6.80 4.21
CA GLY A 228 -17.17 6.88 3.01
C GLY A 228 -16.48 7.34 1.72
N GLU A 229 -15.20 7.74 1.76
CA GLU A 229 -14.45 8.18 0.57
C GLU A 229 -13.86 7.01 -0.23
N PHE A 230 -13.76 5.82 0.38
CA PHE A 230 -13.29 4.62 -0.32
C PHE A 230 -14.34 4.15 -1.34
N PRO A 231 -14.01 4.10 -2.65
CA PRO A 231 -14.98 3.73 -3.70
C PRO A 231 -15.33 2.24 -3.69
N SER A 232 -14.49 1.41 -3.07
CA SER A 232 -14.61 -0.05 -3.07
C SER A 232 -13.93 -0.62 -1.82
N PRO A 233 -14.34 -1.82 -1.33
CA PRO A 233 -13.70 -2.48 -0.20
C PRO A 233 -12.18 -2.66 -0.37
N ILE A 234 -11.47 -2.59 0.75
CA ILE A 234 -10.03 -2.77 0.79
C ILE A 234 -9.70 -4.26 0.65
N LYS A 235 -8.82 -4.56 -0.29
CA LYS A 235 -8.35 -5.92 -0.60
C LYS A 235 -7.03 -6.24 0.10
N ASN A 236 -6.08 -5.32 0.08
CA ASN A 236 -4.74 -5.52 0.62
C ASN A 236 -4.17 -4.22 1.20
N LEU A 237 -3.29 -4.34 2.20
CA LEU A 237 -2.61 -3.24 2.87
C LEU A 237 -1.10 -3.47 2.85
N ILE A 238 -0.35 -2.44 2.45
CA ILE A 238 1.11 -2.51 2.31
C ILE A 238 1.73 -1.28 2.96
N TYR A 239 2.79 -1.47 3.74
CA TYR A 239 3.54 -0.38 4.33
C TYR A 239 4.85 -0.13 3.59
N GLN A 240 5.07 1.12 3.19
CA GLN A 240 6.32 1.63 2.64
C GLN A 240 6.97 2.57 3.65
N LYS A 241 8.21 2.26 4.05
CA LYS A 241 8.95 3.06 5.04
C LYS A 241 9.56 4.33 4.45
N LYS A 242 10.08 4.23 3.22
CA LYS A 242 10.84 5.29 2.56
C LYS A 242 10.37 5.50 1.11
N PRO A 243 10.52 6.70 0.54
CA PRO A 243 11.11 7.90 1.15
C PRO A 243 10.24 8.51 2.26
N ASP A 244 8.91 8.36 2.14
CA ASP A 244 7.92 8.79 3.12
C ASP A 244 7.20 7.56 3.71
N SER A 245 6.77 7.68 4.96
CA SER A 245 5.96 6.66 5.64
C SER A 245 4.55 6.64 5.05
N LEU A 246 4.32 5.69 4.14
CA LEU A 246 3.10 5.54 3.37
C LEU A 246 2.45 4.18 3.62
N ILE A 247 1.15 4.18 3.89
CA ILE A 247 0.31 2.99 3.94
C ILE A 247 -0.51 2.95 2.65
N TRP A 248 -0.30 1.93 1.84
CA TRP A 248 -1.01 1.70 0.59
C TRP A 248 -2.17 0.73 0.81
N ALA A 249 -3.34 1.07 0.28
CA ALA A 249 -4.53 0.23 0.28
C ALA A 249 -4.94 -0.09 -1.16
N VAL A 250 -4.91 -1.37 -1.54
CA VAL A 250 -5.40 -1.85 -2.83
C VAL A 250 -6.88 -2.15 -2.70
N LEU A 251 -7.69 -1.68 -3.65
CA LEU A 251 -9.15 -1.87 -3.61
C LEU A 251 -9.60 -2.96 -4.59
N ASP A 252 -10.78 -3.55 -4.34
CA ASP A 252 -11.31 -4.65 -5.16
C ASP A 252 -11.64 -4.24 -6.61
N ASP A 253 -11.90 -2.96 -6.87
CA ASP A 253 -12.17 -2.43 -8.20
C ASP A 253 -10.90 -2.21 -9.06
N GLY A 254 -9.73 -2.37 -8.45
CA GLY A 254 -8.43 -2.17 -9.08
C GLY A 254 -7.87 -0.74 -9.00
N SER A 255 -8.55 0.16 -8.30
CA SER A 255 -7.99 1.43 -7.83
C SER A 255 -7.20 1.23 -6.53
N PHE A 256 -6.56 2.29 -6.03
CA PHE A 256 -5.83 2.22 -4.77
C PHE A 256 -5.79 3.57 -4.06
N ALA A 257 -5.59 3.51 -2.74
CA ALA A 257 -5.40 4.67 -1.90
C ALA A 257 -4.03 4.61 -1.21
N SER A 258 -3.52 5.77 -0.81
CA SER A 258 -2.33 5.89 0.02
C SER A 258 -2.60 6.82 1.19
N CYS A 259 -2.10 6.47 2.36
CA CYS A 259 -2.15 7.31 3.55
C CYS A 259 -0.73 7.70 3.97
N THR A 260 -0.47 9.00 4.02
CA THR A 260 0.70 9.53 4.73
C THR A 260 0.44 9.42 6.23
N TYR A 261 1.23 8.59 6.91
CA TYR A 261 1.10 8.34 8.34
C TYR A 261 2.39 8.71 9.07
N PHE A 262 2.30 9.64 10.02
CA PHE A 262 3.43 10.04 10.86
C PHE A 262 2.97 10.26 12.31
N LYS A 263 3.58 9.56 13.26
CA LYS A 263 3.23 9.63 14.69
C LYS A 263 4.41 9.95 15.60
N GLU A 264 5.64 9.89 15.10
CA GLU A 264 6.84 10.00 15.92
C GLU A 264 6.97 11.41 16.55
N GLY A 265 7.13 11.46 17.88
CA GLY A 265 7.34 12.73 18.60
C GLY A 265 6.10 13.63 18.76
N ILE A 266 4.91 13.20 18.31
CA ILE A 266 3.67 13.98 18.41
C ILE A 266 2.53 13.18 19.04
N THR A 267 1.65 13.83 19.81
CA THR A 267 0.54 13.16 20.51
C THR A 267 -0.49 12.58 19.55
N ASN A 268 -0.88 13.35 18.52
CA ASN A 268 -1.82 12.92 17.49
C ASN A 268 -1.05 12.63 16.18
N PRO A 269 -1.33 11.52 15.49
CA PRO A 269 -0.73 11.26 14.20
C PRO A 269 -1.12 12.30 13.15
N ILE A 270 -0.20 12.63 12.25
CA ILE A 270 -0.52 13.25 10.97
C ILE A 270 -1.01 12.14 10.05
N ILE A 271 -2.24 12.30 9.55
CA ILE A 271 -2.92 11.37 8.66
C ILE A 271 -3.38 12.16 7.45
N GLY A 272 -3.00 11.72 6.24
CA GLY A 272 -3.44 12.31 4.99
C GLY A 272 -3.73 11.23 3.96
N TRP A 273 -4.99 11.07 3.59
CA TRP A 273 -5.44 10.11 2.57
C TRP A 273 -5.38 10.74 1.17
N HIS A 274 -4.90 9.95 0.21
CA HIS A 274 -4.83 10.29 -1.20
C HIS A 274 -5.39 9.12 -2.00
N PHE A 275 -6.31 9.39 -2.92
CA PHE A 275 -6.96 8.38 -3.74
C PHE A 275 -6.42 8.44 -5.16
N HIS A 276 -6.04 7.27 -5.70
CA HIS A 276 -5.35 7.15 -6.97
C HIS A 276 -6.15 6.30 -7.93
N THR A 277 -6.11 6.70 -9.19
CA THR A 277 -6.63 5.92 -10.32
C THR A 277 -5.52 5.73 -11.34
N ILE A 278 -5.60 4.65 -12.12
CA ILE A 278 -4.69 4.40 -13.24
C ILE A 278 -5.45 4.54 -14.54
N THR A 279 -4.77 5.08 -15.55
CA THR A 279 -5.42 5.43 -16.82
C THR A 279 -5.69 4.18 -17.67
N ASP A 280 -4.78 3.20 -17.64
CA ASP A 280 -4.89 1.97 -18.42
C ASP A 280 -4.64 0.75 -17.53
N GLY A 281 -5.68 -0.06 -17.35
CA GLY A 281 -5.62 -1.31 -16.61
C GLY A 281 -6.26 -1.25 -15.21
N SER A 282 -5.97 -2.27 -14.41
CA SER A 282 -6.43 -2.40 -13.02
C SER A 282 -5.30 -2.93 -12.14
N VAL A 283 -5.05 -2.33 -10.98
CA VAL A 283 -4.08 -2.85 -10.02
C VAL A 283 -4.63 -4.14 -9.42
N LYS A 284 -3.86 -5.22 -9.49
CA LYS A 284 -4.23 -6.52 -8.91
C LYS A 284 -3.68 -6.71 -7.51
N ASP A 285 -2.46 -6.25 -7.28
CA ASP A 285 -1.78 -6.32 -5.98
C ASP A 285 -0.57 -5.37 -5.94
N MET A 286 -0.03 -5.14 -4.74
CA MET A 286 1.21 -4.39 -4.53
C MET A 286 2.10 -5.06 -3.49
N CYS A 287 3.40 -4.77 -3.55
CA CYS A 287 4.33 -5.12 -2.48
C CYS A 287 5.45 -4.09 -2.36
N VAL A 288 6.04 -4.01 -1.17
CA VAL A 288 7.24 -3.19 -0.93
C VAL A 288 8.43 -4.11 -0.73
N ILE A 289 9.53 -3.77 -1.37
CA ILE A 289 10.81 -4.45 -1.27
C ILE A 289 11.83 -3.48 -0.69
N GLU A 290 12.46 -3.86 0.42
CA GLU A 290 13.55 -3.09 1.02
C GLU A 290 14.88 -3.51 0.39
N VAL A 291 15.60 -2.57 -0.23
CA VAL A 291 16.92 -2.83 -0.83
C VAL A 291 17.89 -1.75 -0.35
N GLY A 292 18.86 -2.16 0.48
CA GLY A 292 19.83 -1.25 1.06
C GLY A 292 19.16 -0.19 1.94
N GLU A 293 19.22 1.07 1.52
CA GLU A 293 18.62 2.19 2.23
C GLU A 293 17.26 2.62 1.67
N ASP A 294 16.77 2.01 0.59
CA ASP A 294 15.56 2.44 -0.11
C ASP A 294 14.44 1.38 -0.04
N SER A 295 13.19 1.86 -0.08
CA SER A 295 12.00 1.01 -0.21
C SER A 295 11.38 1.18 -1.59
N TYR A 296 11.29 0.07 -2.34
CA TYR A 296 10.74 0.02 -3.69
C TYR A 296 9.32 -0.53 -3.65
N LEU A 297 8.34 0.28 -4.05
CA LEU A 297 6.96 -0.18 -4.23
C LEU A 297 6.81 -0.76 -5.64
N ILE A 298 6.39 -2.03 -5.71
CA ILE A 298 6.10 -2.74 -6.94
C ILE A 298 4.59 -2.99 -7.01
N ARG A 299 3.99 -2.71 -8.17
CA ARG A 299 2.57 -2.89 -8.44
C ARG A 299 2.39 -3.93 -9.54
N ALA A 300 1.50 -4.88 -9.34
CA ALA A 300 1.07 -5.80 -10.38
C ALA A 300 -0.17 -5.22 -11.08
N VAL A 301 -0.02 -4.81 -12.34
CA VAL A 301 -1.09 -4.14 -13.09
C VAL A 301 -1.57 -5.04 -14.22
N ALA A 302 -2.86 -5.33 -14.28
CA ALA A 302 -3.44 -6.03 -15.41
C ALA A 302 -3.76 -5.02 -16.53
N LYS A 303 -3.14 -5.21 -17.70
CA LYS A 303 -3.27 -4.34 -18.87
C LYS A 303 -3.63 -5.16 -20.11
N THR A 304 -4.17 -4.47 -21.12
CA THR A 304 -4.39 -5.08 -22.45
C THR A 304 -3.41 -4.48 -23.44
N VAL A 305 -2.44 -5.27 -23.89
CA VAL A 305 -1.42 -4.88 -24.88
C VAL A 305 -1.70 -5.65 -26.16
N ASN A 306 -1.89 -4.96 -27.29
CA ASN A 306 -2.20 -5.57 -28.58
C ASN A 306 -3.36 -6.60 -28.54
N GLY A 307 -4.41 -6.30 -27.79
CA GLY A 307 -5.59 -7.17 -27.63
C GLY A 307 -5.40 -8.39 -26.72
N THR A 308 -4.22 -8.57 -26.11
CA THR A 308 -3.94 -9.65 -25.15
C THR A 308 -3.89 -9.09 -23.73
N GLN A 309 -4.60 -9.72 -22.78
CA GLN A 309 -4.44 -9.39 -21.37
C GLN A 309 -3.10 -9.91 -20.84
N GLN A 310 -2.35 -9.03 -20.19
CA GLN A 310 -1.08 -9.33 -19.56
C GLN A 310 -1.02 -8.65 -18.18
N ILE A 311 -0.24 -9.22 -17.27
CA ILE A 311 0.07 -8.57 -16.00
C ILE A 311 1.50 -8.04 -16.07
N THR A 312 1.63 -6.74 -15.86
CA THR A 312 2.90 -6.01 -15.81
C THR A 312 3.31 -5.80 -14.35
N LEU A 313 4.61 -5.73 -14.12
CA LEU A 313 5.17 -5.31 -12.84
C LEU A 313 5.74 -3.91 -13.00
N GLU A 314 5.19 -2.96 -12.25
CA GLU A 314 5.52 -1.55 -12.36
C GLU A 314 6.08 -1.04 -11.05
N GLN A 315 7.28 -0.46 -11.13
CA GLN A 315 7.92 0.18 -10.00
C GLN A 315 7.40 1.61 -9.87
N TYR A 316 7.00 1.99 -8.66
CA TYR A 316 6.70 3.38 -8.34
C TYR A 316 7.99 4.17 -8.13
N ASN A 317 8.07 5.34 -8.77
CA ASN A 317 9.14 6.30 -8.59
C ASN A 317 8.52 7.70 -8.44
N PRO A 318 8.75 8.42 -7.32
CA PRO A 318 8.15 9.74 -7.08
C PRO A 318 8.66 10.84 -8.03
N ASP A 319 9.79 10.64 -8.72
CA ASP A 319 10.33 11.61 -9.67
C ASP A 319 9.79 11.43 -11.10
N GLU A 320 9.05 10.35 -11.37
CA GLU A 320 8.41 10.10 -12.66
C GLU A 320 6.96 10.58 -12.65
N LEU A 321 6.66 11.53 -13.54
CA LEU A 321 5.42 12.32 -13.52
C LEU A 321 4.42 11.89 -14.61
N LEU A 322 4.61 10.68 -15.13
CA LEU A 322 3.73 10.03 -16.10
C LEU A 322 3.38 8.64 -15.57
N ASP A 323 2.14 8.21 -15.80
CA ASP A 323 1.71 6.85 -15.47
C ASP A 323 2.18 5.87 -16.56
N SER A 324 2.60 4.67 -16.17
CA SER A 324 3.20 3.66 -17.06
C SER A 324 4.36 4.19 -17.93
N MET A 325 5.22 5.03 -17.35
CA MET A 325 6.24 5.75 -18.11
C MET A 325 7.33 4.83 -18.70
N GLU A 326 7.70 5.08 -19.95
CA GLU A 326 8.89 4.57 -20.61
C GLU A 326 9.80 5.71 -21.08
N THR A 327 11.13 5.46 -21.11
CA THR A 327 12.12 6.43 -21.56
C THR A 327 12.83 5.91 -22.82
N VAL A 328 12.82 6.70 -23.88
CA VAL A 328 13.63 6.49 -25.09
C VAL A 328 14.79 7.47 -25.06
N THR A 329 16.02 6.95 -25.18
CA THR A 329 17.23 7.76 -25.19
C THR A 329 17.95 7.66 -26.53
N HIS A 330 18.38 8.81 -27.05
CA HIS A 330 19.14 8.91 -28.28
C HIS A 330 20.54 9.45 -28.04
N VAL A 331 21.54 8.78 -28.62
CA VAL A 331 22.95 9.22 -28.59
C VAL A 331 23.12 10.53 -29.35
N VAL A 332 22.38 10.68 -30.44
CA VAL A 332 22.26 11.92 -31.24
C VAL A 332 20.79 12.29 -31.23
N ALA A 333 20.46 13.55 -30.96
CA ALA A 333 19.08 14.00 -30.91
C ALA A 333 18.32 13.56 -32.19
N ASP A 334 17.16 12.95 -31.99
CA ASP A 334 16.29 12.39 -33.02
C ASP A 334 14.84 12.58 -32.56
N ASN A 335 13.90 12.64 -33.49
CA ASN A 335 12.48 12.80 -33.25
C ASN A 335 11.70 11.48 -33.26
N ASN A 336 12.34 10.35 -33.56
CA ASN A 336 11.70 9.04 -33.63
C ASN A 336 11.51 8.41 -32.25
N ILE A 337 10.33 7.84 -31.98
CA ILE A 337 10.06 6.98 -30.83
C ILE A 337 10.03 5.55 -31.36
N THR A 338 10.86 4.67 -30.79
CA THR A 338 10.89 3.25 -31.17
C THR A 338 10.99 2.33 -29.94
N GLY A 339 10.41 1.13 -30.04
CA GLY A 339 10.59 0.08 -29.03
C GLY A 339 9.65 0.14 -27.82
N VAL A 340 8.67 1.04 -27.81
CA VAL A 340 7.75 1.26 -26.67
C VAL A 340 6.54 0.34 -26.77
N THR A 341 6.80 -0.97 -26.67
CA THR A 341 5.80 -2.01 -27.00
C THR A 341 4.62 -2.07 -26.02
N MET A 342 4.79 -1.65 -24.76
CA MET A 342 3.72 -1.72 -23.76
C MET A 342 2.65 -0.65 -23.94
N LEU A 343 3.00 0.44 -24.63
CA LEU A 343 2.10 1.56 -24.95
C LEU A 343 1.65 1.52 -26.42
N ALA A 344 1.89 0.42 -27.13
CA ALA A 344 1.53 0.25 -28.53
C ALA A 344 0.03 0.50 -28.78
N GLY A 345 -0.27 1.33 -29.79
CA GLY A 345 -1.63 1.70 -30.17
C GLY A 345 -2.32 2.69 -29.23
N LYS A 346 -1.61 3.26 -28.24
CA LYS A 346 -2.16 4.21 -27.26
C LYS A 346 -1.75 5.64 -27.57
N THR A 347 -2.55 6.59 -27.10
CA THR A 347 -2.19 8.02 -27.07
C THR A 347 -1.48 8.33 -25.77
N VAL A 348 -0.28 8.89 -25.87
CA VAL A 348 0.63 9.14 -24.74
C VAL A 348 1.01 10.62 -24.68
N ASN A 349 1.32 11.08 -23.49
CA ASN A 349 1.92 12.38 -23.23
C ASN A 349 3.43 12.23 -23.23
N VAL A 350 4.12 13.26 -23.72
CA VAL A 350 5.55 13.21 -23.98
C VAL A 350 6.24 14.40 -23.31
N LEU A 351 7.33 14.09 -22.60
CA LEU A 351 8.28 15.05 -22.08
C LEU A 351 9.61 14.83 -22.81
N ALA A 352 9.95 15.73 -23.73
CA ALA A 352 11.16 15.65 -24.53
C ALA A 352 12.19 16.67 -24.02
N ASP A 353 13.32 16.16 -23.50
CA ASP A 353 14.38 16.93 -22.81
C ASP A 353 13.85 17.88 -21.73
N GLY A 354 12.80 17.47 -21.02
CA GLY A 354 12.18 18.23 -19.94
C GLY A 354 11.13 19.26 -20.39
N ALA A 355 10.89 19.41 -21.69
CA ALA A 355 9.82 20.23 -22.23
C ALA A 355 8.57 19.38 -22.54
N VAL A 356 7.39 19.92 -22.22
CA VAL A 356 6.11 19.27 -22.50
C VAL A 356 5.84 19.34 -24.01
N HIS A 357 5.61 18.18 -24.61
CA HIS A 357 5.25 18.03 -26.01
C HIS A 357 3.76 17.66 -26.13
N PRO A 358 3.08 18.06 -27.22
CA PRO A 358 1.72 17.60 -27.52
C PRO A 358 1.57 16.07 -27.51
N ASP A 359 0.34 15.59 -27.32
CA ASP A 359 0.03 14.16 -27.29
C ASP A 359 0.47 13.46 -28.59
N VAL A 360 1.10 12.29 -28.47
CA VAL A 360 1.51 11.44 -29.61
C VAL A 360 0.71 10.14 -29.56
N THR A 361 0.21 9.70 -30.71
CA THR A 361 -0.42 8.38 -30.83
C THR A 361 0.58 7.39 -31.42
N LEU A 362 0.88 6.33 -30.68
CA LEU A 362 1.82 5.29 -31.11
C LEU A 362 1.15 4.29 -32.06
N ASP A 363 1.93 3.74 -32.98
CA ASP A 363 1.50 2.65 -33.85
C ASP A 363 1.36 1.31 -33.08
N ALA A 364 0.88 0.27 -33.77
CA ALA A 364 0.69 -1.07 -33.18
C ALA A 364 2.01 -1.76 -32.77
N SER A 365 3.16 -1.21 -33.17
CA SER A 365 4.50 -1.67 -32.78
C SER A 365 5.12 -0.81 -31.69
N GLY A 366 4.44 0.24 -31.21
CA GLY A 366 4.95 1.15 -30.18
C GLY A 366 5.89 2.23 -30.72
N ASN A 367 5.78 2.58 -32.01
CA ASN A 367 6.58 3.66 -32.62
C ASN A 367 5.76 4.93 -32.83
N GLY A 368 6.44 6.07 -32.90
CA GLY A 368 5.85 7.38 -33.15
C GLY A 368 6.91 8.43 -33.49
N THR A 369 6.50 9.68 -33.63
CA THR A 369 7.41 10.81 -33.90
C THR A 369 7.00 12.04 -33.11
N ILE A 370 7.97 12.79 -32.59
CA ILE A 370 7.78 14.12 -31.98
C ILE A 370 8.11 15.24 -32.98
N ASN A 371 7.74 16.47 -32.66
CA ASN A 371 7.85 17.62 -33.58
C ASN A 371 9.27 18.20 -33.71
N TYR A 372 10.21 17.78 -32.87
CA TYR A 372 11.59 18.26 -32.84
C TYR A 372 12.53 17.16 -32.33
N ASP A 373 13.82 17.28 -32.63
CA ASP A 373 14.83 16.30 -32.22
C ASP A 373 15.14 16.43 -30.72
N ALA A 374 15.18 15.30 -30.00
CA ALA A 374 15.47 15.26 -28.56
C ALA A 374 16.39 14.10 -28.17
N ASN A 375 17.13 14.27 -27.08
CA ASN A 375 18.02 13.25 -26.54
C ASN A 375 17.29 12.29 -25.58
N ASN A 376 16.39 12.80 -24.74
CA ASN A 376 15.64 12.00 -23.77
C ASN A 376 14.15 12.25 -23.96
N ILE A 377 13.42 11.22 -24.39
CA ILE A 377 11.97 11.26 -24.58
C ILE A 377 11.35 10.37 -23.51
N LYS A 378 10.70 10.99 -22.52
CA LYS A 378 9.87 10.28 -21.54
C LYS A 378 8.43 10.30 -22.03
N LEU A 379 7.77 9.14 -22.06
CA LEU A 379 6.38 9.04 -22.50
C LEU A 379 5.55 8.12 -21.61
N GLY A 380 4.26 8.43 -21.47
CA GLY A 380 3.34 7.66 -20.65
C GLY A 380 1.94 8.27 -20.65
N PHE A 381 1.06 7.79 -19.79
CA PHE A 381 -0.27 8.38 -19.61
C PHE A 381 -0.20 9.59 -18.68
N LYS A 382 -1.01 10.61 -18.97
CA LYS A 382 -1.18 11.73 -18.05
C LYS A 382 -2.05 11.32 -16.87
N PHE A 383 -1.72 11.86 -15.71
CA PHE A 383 -2.60 11.86 -14.56
C PHE A 383 -2.75 13.30 -14.06
N SER A 384 -3.94 13.63 -13.56
CA SER A 384 -4.18 14.93 -12.93
C SER A 384 -4.11 14.80 -11.42
N ALA A 385 -3.25 15.59 -10.78
CA ALA A 385 -3.21 15.68 -9.33
C ALA A 385 -4.12 16.82 -8.86
N ILE A 386 -5.17 16.49 -8.12
CA ILE A 386 -6.18 17.45 -7.65
C ILE A 386 -6.15 17.51 -6.13
N SER A 387 -6.04 18.73 -5.60
CA SER A 387 -6.17 19.01 -4.16
C SER A 387 -7.26 20.05 -3.96
N GLN A 388 -8.28 19.71 -3.18
CA GLN A 388 -9.38 20.61 -2.86
C GLN A 388 -9.44 20.85 -1.34
N THR A 389 -9.58 22.11 -0.95
CA THR A 389 -9.77 22.45 0.47
C THR A 389 -11.16 22.06 0.96
N LEU A 390 -11.30 21.78 2.25
CA LEU A 390 -12.61 21.71 2.90
C LEU A 390 -13.36 23.05 2.76
N PRO A 391 -14.71 23.05 2.88
CA PRO A 391 -15.49 24.28 2.92
C PRO A 391 -14.94 25.24 3.97
N TYR A 392 -14.80 26.50 3.58
CA TYR A 392 -14.30 27.50 4.49
C TYR A 392 -15.37 27.87 5.50
N ILE A 393 -15.08 27.62 6.78
CA ILE A 393 -15.97 27.94 7.89
C ILE A 393 -15.16 28.69 8.94
N GLN A 394 -15.71 29.81 9.40
CA GLN A 394 -15.16 30.60 10.50
C GLN A 394 -16.22 30.84 11.58
N PRO A 395 -15.79 30.87 12.85
CA PRO A 395 -16.66 31.30 13.94
C PRO A 395 -16.97 32.78 13.83
N THR A 396 -18.20 33.15 14.16
CA THR A 396 -18.72 34.52 14.23
C THR A 396 -19.41 34.71 15.58
N GLN A 397 -19.75 35.96 15.94
CA GLN A 397 -20.39 36.27 17.23
C GLN A 397 -21.74 35.54 17.43
N GLY A 398 -22.43 35.15 16.33
CA GLY A 398 -23.73 34.48 16.36
C GLY A 398 -23.71 33.00 15.97
N GLY A 399 -22.53 32.37 15.79
CA GLY A 399 -22.42 30.98 15.33
C GLY A 399 -21.29 30.81 14.32
N THR A 400 -21.58 30.18 13.18
CA THR A 400 -20.62 30.01 12.08
C THR A 400 -21.11 30.73 10.82
N ASN A 401 -20.20 31.12 9.94
CA ASN A 401 -20.55 31.65 8.61
C ASN A 401 -20.82 30.53 7.57
N ALA A 402 -21.19 29.33 8.02
CA ALA A 402 -21.29 28.16 7.15
C ALA A 402 -22.32 28.35 6.03
N SER A 403 -23.44 29.03 6.32
CA SER A 403 -24.53 29.35 5.38
C SER A 403 -24.31 30.63 4.56
N TRP A 404 -23.24 31.37 4.82
CA TRP A 404 -22.98 32.64 4.13
C TRP A 404 -22.35 32.39 2.78
N LYS A 405 -22.71 33.22 1.80
CA LYS A 405 -22.03 33.21 0.49
C LYS A 405 -20.60 33.69 0.66
N LYS A 406 -19.66 32.97 0.06
CA LYS A 406 -18.23 33.25 0.12
C LYS A 406 -17.75 33.74 -1.23
N ARG A 407 -16.90 34.75 -1.19
CA ARG A 407 -16.22 35.29 -2.35
C ARG A 407 -14.71 35.24 -2.11
N PRO A 408 -13.99 34.35 -2.79
CA PRO A 408 -12.54 34.40 -2.81
C PRO A 408 -12.10 35.62 -3.65
N ASN A 409 -11.58 36.66 -2.99
CA ASN A 409 -11.11 37.89 -3.66
C ASN A 409 -9.72 37.72 -4.26
N LYS A 410 -8.86 36.99 -3.55
CA LYS A 410 -7.50 36.68 -3.97
C LYS A 410 -7.19 35.28 -3.48
N VAL A 411 -6.78 34.41 -4.38
CA VAL A 411 -6.32 33.06 -4.04
C VAL A 411 -4.96 32.88 -4.66
N GLY A 412 -4.01 32.41 -3.87
CA GLY A 412 -2.68 32.08 -4.30
C GLY A 412 -2.19 30.81 -3.66
N VAL A 413 -1.14 30.27 -4.25
CA VAL A 413 -0.49 29.06 -3.81
C VAL A 413 0.99 29.38 -3.66
N ARG A 414 1.57 29.00 -2.52
CA ARG A 414 3.00 29.10 -2.29
C ARG A 414 3.69 27.86 -2.84
N LEU A 415 4.43 28.04 -3.92
CA LEU A 415 5.15 26.99 -4.62
C LEU A 415 6.58 26.87 -4.11
N TYR A 416 7.11 25.64 -4.11
CA TYR A 416 8.50 25.36 -3.84
C TYR A 416 9.08 24.45 -4.92
N ASN A 417 10.05 24.95 -5.67
CA ASN A 417 10.70 24.25 -6.79
C ASN A 417 9.68 23.48 -7.66
N SER A 418 8.68 24.21 -8.17
CA SER A 418 7.52 23.64 -8.86
C SER A 418 7.08 24.43 -10.06
N SER A 419 6.35 23.77 -10.95
CA SER A 419 5.60 24.43 -12.01
C SER A 419 4.33 25.09 -11.47
N ILE A 420 3.80 26.02 -12.25
CA ILE A 420 2.57 26.75 -11.93
C ILE A 420 1.37 25.80 -12.12
N PRO A 421 0.49 25.60 -11.12
CA PRO A 421 -0.71 24.78 -11.28
C PRO A 421 -1.91 25.59 -11.79
N LEU A 422 -2.99 24.89 -12.15
CA LEU A 422 -4.32 25.47 -12.25
C LEU A 422 -4.86 25.78 -10.85
N ILE A 423 -5.32 27.01 -10.62
CA ILE A 423 -6.00 27.42 -9.40
C ILE A 423 -7.44 27.75 -9.78
N ASN A 424 -8.39 26.93 -9.30
CA ASN A 424 -9.81 26.99 -9.67
C ASN A 424 -10.02 27.02 -11.20
N GLY A 425 -9.31 26.13 -11.91
CA GLY A 425 -9.40 25.98 -13.36
C GLY A 425 -8.72 27.10 -14.17
N LYS A 426 -8.02 28.04 -13.52
CA LYS A 426 -7.26 29.09 -14.21
C LYS A 426 -5.78 28.98 -13.94
N ARG A 427 -4.98 28.98 -15.01
CA ARG A 427 -3.53 28.94 -14.96
C ARG A 427 -2.99 30.37 -14.89
N PRO A 428 -2.21 30.71 -13.84
CA PRO A 428 -1.42 31.94 -13.83
C PRO A 428 -0.43 31.99 -15.00
N PRO A 429 0.09 33.18 -15.39
CA PRO A 429 1.02 33.31 -16.52
C PRO A 429 2.22 32.35 -16.41
N GLU A 430 2.40 31.52 -17.43
CA GLU A 430 3.28 30.33 -17.37
C GLU A 430 4.75 30.58 -17.66
N ARG A 431 5.09 31.68 -18.36
CA ARG A 431 6.45 31.96 -18.82
C ARG A 431 6.90 33.33 -18.35
N SER A 432 8.09 33.40 -17.75
CA SER A 432 8.78 34.67 -17.52
C SER A 432 9.25 35.27 -18.85
N TYR A 433 9.33 36.61 -18.91
CA TYR A 433 9.93 37.31 -20.05
C TYR A 433 11.46 37.11 -20.12
N ASP A 434 12.07 36.64 -19.04
CA ASP A 434 13.52 36.41 -18.90
C ASP A 434 13.98 35.04 -19.42
N THR A 435 13.06 34.12 -19.74
CA THR A 435 13.40 32.77 -20.22
C THR A 435 13.54 32.76 -21.73
N ASP A 436 14.72 32.37 -22.24
CA ASP A 436 14.99 32.22 -23.67
C ASP A 436 13.93 31.36 -24.36
N MET A 437 13.56 31.73 -25.59
CA MET A 437 12.73 30.89 -26.44
C MET A 437 13.41 29.54 -26.65
N ASP A 438 12.62 28.47 -26.75
CA ASP A 438 13.09 27.08 -26.96
C ASP A 438 13.81 26.42 -25.76
N THR A 439 13.83 27.07 -24.59
CA THR A 439 14.25 26.43 -23.33
C THR A 439 13.05 26.09 -22.44
N PRO A 440 13.12 25.01 -21.63
CA PRO A 440 12.10 24.69 -20.64
C PRO A 440 12.07 25.75 -19.54
N GLU A 441 10.88 26.12 -19.09
CA GLU A 441 10.72 27.10 -18.00
C GLU A 441 11.30 26.53 -16.69
N PRO A 442 12.14 27.28 -15.97
CA PRO A 442 12.66 26.84 -14.69
C PRO A 442 11.55 26.70 -13.65
N LEU A 443 11.71 25.72 -12.75
CA LEU A 443 10.83 25.55 -11.60
C LEU A 443 10.93 26.75 -10.65
N ILE A 444 9.79 27.21 -10.14
CA ILE A 444 9.72 28.43 -9.34
C ILE A 444 9.51 28.14 -7.85
N THR A 445 10.03 29.04 -7.00
CA THR A 445 9.75 29.10 -5.56
C THR A 445 9.21 30.49 -5.25
N ALA A 446 7.89 30.64 -5.31
CA ALA A 446 7.22 31.92 -5.20
C ALA A 446 5.74 31.77 -4.81
N ASP A 447 5.13 32.88 -4.42
CA ASP A 447 3.68 32.97 -4.25
C ASP A 447 3.06 33.33 -5.60
N VAL A 448 2.24 32.43 -6.14
CA VAL A 448 1.54 32.62 -7.40
C VAL A 448 0.07 32.83 -7.12
N TYR A 449 -0.54 33.82 -7.77
CA TYR A 449 -1.95 34.18 -7.57
C TYR A 449 -2.73 34.01 -8.87
N ALA A 450 -3.93 33.46 -8.76
CA ALA A 450 -4.88 33.40 -9.86
C ALA A 450 -6.03 34.38 -9.65
N ALA A 451 -6.52 34.95 -10.75
CA ALA A 451 -7.68 35.83 -10.74
C ALA A 451 -8.96 35.01 -10.59
N ASN A 452 -9.45 34.93 -9.35
CA ASN A 452 -10.70 34.24 -9.04
C ASN A 452 -11.88 35.22 -9.10
N LEU A 453 -12.88 34.92 -9.93
CA LEU A 453 -14.07 35.74 -10.13
C LEU A 453 -15.29 34.85 -9.93
N GLY A 454 -16.11 35.14 -8.92
CA GLY A 454 -17.35 34.39 -8.66
C GLY A 454 -17.73 34.36 -7.18
N TYR A 455 -18.99 34.04 -6.92
CA TYR A 455 -19.48 33.67 -5.59
C TYR A 455 -19.63 32.16 -5.54
N ASP A 456 -19.21 31.56 -4.44
CA ASP A 456 -19.40 30.16 -4.12
C ASP A 456 -19.98 30.05 -2.71
N GLU A 457 -20.83 29.06 -2.46
CA GLU A 457 -21.43 28.82 -1.16
C GLU A 457 -20.42 28.19 -0.19
N PHE A 458 -19.50 27.37 -0.72
CA PHE A 458 -18.54 26.64 0.12
C PHE A 458 -17.19 27.35 0.24
N GLY A 459 -16.83 28.20 -0.73
CA GLY A 459 -15.59 28.97 -0.74
C GLY A 459 -14.36 28.08 -0.87
N GLN A 460 -14.49 26.94 -1.57
CA GLN A 460 -13.41 25.96 -1.70
C GLN A 460 -12.37 26.43 -2.73
N VAL A 461 -11.12 26.03 -2.51
CA VAL A 461 -10.03 26.25 -3.45
C VAL A 461 -9.57 24.89 -3.97
N THR A 462 -9.58 24.75 -5.29
CA THR A 462 -9.04 23.60 -6.00
C THR A 462 -7.72 23.98 -6.65
N VAL A 463 -6.68 23.22 -6.35
CA VAL A 463 -5.37 23.27 -7.02
C VAL A 463 -5.24 22.00 -7.85
N GLU A 464 -5.02 22.16 -9.15
CA GLU A 464 -4.92 21.06 -10.09
C GLU A 464 -3.61 21.14 -10.88
N GLN A 465 -2.93 20.01 -11.03
CA GLN A 465 -1.85 19.85 -11.99
C GLN A 465 -2.30 18.91 -13.11
N ASP A 466 -2.42 19.45 -14.32
CA ASP A 466 -2.76 18.73 -15.55
C ASP A 466 -1.54 18.43 -16.43
N LEU A 467 -0.38 19.05 -16.15
CA LEU A 467 0.86 18.84 -16.90
C LEU A 467 1.79 17.85 -16.18
N PRO A 468 2.58 17.03 -16.91
CA PRO A 468 3.54 16.09 -16.34
C PRO A 468 4.82 16.77 -15.84
N ILE A 469 4.66 17.84 -15.05
CA ILE A 469 5.75 18.62 -14.44
C ILE A 469 5.52 18.68 -12.93
N LYS A 470 6.61 18.75 -12.19
CA LYS A 470 6.62 18.72 -10.72
C LYS A 470 5.69 19.80 -10.14
N LEU A 471 4.82 19.39 -9.23
CA LEU A 471 4.04 20.28 -8.37
C LEU A 471 4.31 19.94 -6.90
N ARG A 472 4.73 20.95 -6.14
CA ARG A 472 4.89 20.95 -4.70
C ARG A 472 4.50 22.34 -4.19
N PHE A 473 3.37 22.40 -3.52
CA PHE A 473 2.93 23.59 -2.81
C PHE A 473 3.00 23.38 -1.31
N THR A 474 3.23 24.46 -0.57
CA THR A 474 3.40 24.45 0.89
C THR A 474 2.27 25.14 1.63
N ALA A 475 1.56 26.05 0.97
CA ALA A 475 0.43 26.75 1.55
C ALA A 475 -0.54 27.23 0.47
N ILE A 476 -1.81 27.29 0.84
CA ILE A 476 -2.84 28.04 0.12
C ILE A 476 -3.03 29.36 0.86
N LEU A 477 -2.91 30.46 0.12
CA LEU A 477 -2.97 31.83 0.61
C LEU A 477 -4.17 32.51 0.00
N GLY A 478 -4.82 33.40 0.73
CA GLY A 478 -5.90 34.17 0.12
C GLY A 478 -6.63 35.13 1.03
N GLN A 479 -7.54 35.87 0.41
CA GLN A 479 -8.50 36.76 1.05
C GLN A 479 -9.89 36.31 0.65
N MET A 480 -10.73 36.02 1.63
CA MET A 480 -12.12 35.66 1.43
C MET A 480 -13.02 36.70 2.08
N THR A 481 -14.05 37.15 1.37
CA THR A 481 -15.16 37.87 1.97
C THR A 481 -16.34 36.92 2.10
N ALA A 482 -16.99 36.93 3.26
CA ALA A 482 -18.25 36.24 3.47
C ALA A 482 -19.33 37.29 3.78
N SER A 483 -20.51 37.16 3.16
CA SER A 483 -21.65 38.04 3.42
C SER A 483 -22.90 37.25 3.75
N ASP A 484 -23.64 37.74 4.75
CA ASP A 484 -24.99 37.29 5.06
C ASP A 484 -25.94 37.94 4.05
N LEU A 485 -26.31 37.16 3.02
CA LEU A 485 -27.10 37.52 1.81
C LEU A 485 -26.42 38.43 0.79
#